data_AF-A0A846CN39-F1
#
_entry.id   AF-A0A846CN39-F1
#
_cell.length_a   1.000
_cell.length_b   1.000
_cell.length_c   1.000
_cell.angle_alpha   90.00
_cell.angle_beta   90.00
_cell.angle_gamma   90.00
#
_symmetry.space_group_name_H-M   'P 1'
#
loop_
_entity.id
_entity.type
_entity.pdbx_description
1 polymer ?
#
loop_
_entity_poly.entity_id
_entity_poly.type
_entity_poly.pdbx_seq_one_letter_code
_entity_poly.pdbx_strand_id
1 'polypeptide(L)'
;FGCAAAIVGSLSRMGIICLVGIPILVTFLGNITEPAIQITAGIGSFIGGLFGPQLLMIARNLKDSFSSQRSASSRVRSALARLSHRKWEEDAPIWGHAIKVGKGPDVVAGMPIGSHHTWYGALYTHGIVGFIGILIPIVYTFIELLIKAQRSKVATTALTILLICILFSFGENLEGLAYLYWPGLVVVGMGLK
;
A
#
# COMPACT_ATOMS: atom_id res chain seq x y z
N PHE A 1 19.10 -12.29 7.59
CA PHE A 1 18.44 -13.24 8.51
C PHE A 1 17.80 -12.55 9.72
N GLY A 2 18.51 -11.70 10.49
CA GLY A 2 17.95 -11.04 11.68
C GLY A 2 16.66 -10.22 11.43
N CYS A 3 16.60 -9.44 10.34
CA CYS A 3 15.41 -8.64 10.00
C CYS A 3 14.20 -9.52 9.62
N ALA A 4 14.42 -10.62 8.89
CA ALA A 4 13.36 -11.55 8.53
C ALA A 4 12.82 -12.27 9.78
N ALA A 5 13.70 -12.68 10.70
CA ALA A 5 13.31 -13.26 11.99
C ALA A 5 12.51 -12.26 12.84
N ALA A 6 12.88 -10.98 12.85
CA ALA A 6 12.13 -9.94 13.55
C ALA A 6 10.73 -9.74 12.96
N ILE A 7 10.58 -9.76 11.62
CA ILE A 7 9.28 -9.64 10.96
C ILE A 7 8.39 -10.84 11.30
N VAL A 8 8.92 -12.07 11.22
CA VAL A 8 8.17 -13.29 11.57
C VAL A 8 7.81 -13.29 13.05
N GLY A 9 8.74 -12.91 13.93
CA GLY A 9 8.51 -12.78 15.37
C GLY A 9 7.49 -11.71 15.75
N SER A 10 7.38 -10.63 14.95
CA SER A 10 6.37 -9.59 15.15
C SER A 10 4.94 -10.03 14.81
N LEU A 11 4.77 -11.18 14.13
CA LEU A 11 3.49 -11.68 13.62
C LEU A 11 2.71 -10.67 12.75
N SER A 12 3.41 -9.67 12.19
CA SER A 12 2.81 -8.67 11.31
C SER A 12 2.45 -9.29 9.97
N ARG A 13 1.16 -9.48 9.73
CA ARG A 13 0.63 -10.04 8.46
C ARG A 13 1.08 -9.22 7.25
N MET A 14 1.09 -7.89 7.38
CA MET A 14 1.54 -6.99 6.31
C MET A 14 3.05 -7.08 6.11
N GLY A 15 3.83 -7.23 7.20
CA GLY A 15 5.26 -7.49 7.12
C GLY A 15 5.60 -8.80 6.41
N ILE A 16 4.86 -9.88 6.68
CA ILE A 16 5.02 -11.18 5.99
C ILE A 16 4.69 -11.05 4.50
N ILE A 17 3.60 -10.37 4.15
CA ILE A 17 3.24 -10.09 2.75
C ILE A 17 4.36 -9.29 2.06
N CYS A 18 4.91 -8.27 2.72
CA CYS A 18 6.01 -7.50 2.16
C CYS A 18 7.28 -8.35 1.98
N LEU A 19 7.61 -9.19 2.97
CA LEU A 19 8.81 -10.02 2.95
C LEU A 19 8.84 -11.00 1.77
N VAL A 20 7.69 -11.56 1.40
CA VAL A 20 7.59 -12.53 0.30
C VAL A 20 7.20 -11.87 -1.02
N GLY A 21 6.18 -11.00 -0.99
CA GLY A 21 5.59 -10.42 -2.19
C GLY A 21 6.44 -9.35 -2.86
N ILE A 22 7.08 -8.47 -2.08
CA ILE A 22 7.87 -7.36 -2.65
C ILE A 22 9.10 -7.84 -3.43
N PRO A 23 9.93 -8.79 -2.93
CA PRO A 23 11.08 -9.27 -3.70
C PRO A 23 10.67 -9.88 -5.05
N ILE A 24 9.60 -10.66 -5.08
CA ILE A 24 9.06 -11.25 -6.32
C ILE A 24 8.61 -10.14 -7.27
N LEU A 25 7.82 -9.19 -6.77
CA LEU A 25 7.27 -8.10 -7.54
C LEU A 25 8.37 -7.17 -8.09
N VAL A 26 9.36 -6.81 -7.28
CA VAL A 26 10.48 -5.96 -7.72
C VAL A 26 11.38 -6.68 -8.72
N THR A 27 11.63 -7.98 -8.53
CA THR A 27 12.42 -8.76 -9.50
C THR A 27 11.73 -8.79 -10.86
N PHE A 28 10.40 -8.92 -10.87
CA PHE A 28 9.62 -8.82 -12.09
C PHE A 28 9.67 -7.41 -12.68
N LEU A 29 9.31 -6.38 -11.90
CA LEU A 29 9.24 -4.99 -12.34
C LEU A 29 10.59 -4.43 -12.81
N GLY A 30 11.68 -4.72 -12.08
CA GLY A 30 13.02 -4.21 -12.36
C GLY A 30 13.70 -4.86 -13.56
N ASN A 31 13.15 -5.97 -14.07
CA ASN A 31 13.68 -6.70 -15.20
C ASN A 31 12.62 -6.86 -16.32
N ILE A 32 11.61 -5.97 -16.38
CA ILE A 32 10.55 -5.99 -17.41
C ILE A 32 11.12 -5.94 -18.83
N THR A 33 12.26 -5.28 -19.03
CA THR A 33 12.90 -5.19 -20.34
C THR A 33 13.68 -6.45 -20.72
N GLU A 34 13.85 -7.40 -19.80
CA GLU A 34 14.61 -8.62 -20.06
C GLU A 34 13.77 -9.62 -20.89
N PRO A 35 14.29 -10.12 -22.03
CA PRO A 35 13.51 -11.00 -22.92
C PRO A 35 12.98 -12.26 -22.25
N ALA A 36 13.76 -12.83 -21.32
CA ALA A 36 13.34 -14.01 -20.56
C ALA A 36 12.09 -13.74 -19.70
N ILE A 37 12.00 -12.56 -19.07
CA ILE A 37 10.82 -12.18 -18.28
C ILE A 37 9.62 -11.93 -19.19
N GLN A 38 9.81 -11.34 -20.36
CA GLN A 38 8.72 -11.11 -21.31
C GLN A 38 8.15 -12.42 -21.86
N ILE A 39 9.01 -13.38 -22.20
CA ILE A 39 8.59 -14.71 -22.68
C ILE A 39 7.85 -15.46 -21.58
N THR A 40 8.40 -15.50 -20.37
CA THR A 40 7.74 -16.16 -19.23
C THR A 40 6.43 -15.49 -18.85
N ALA A 41 6.35 -14.15 -18.88
CA ALA A 41 5.11 -13.41 -18.67
C ALA A 41 4.08 -13.72 -19.77
N GLY A 42 4.51 -13.81 -21.03
CA GLY A 42 3.66 -14.18 -22.16
C GLY A 42 3.06 -15.57 -22.00
N ILE A 43 3.90 -16.58 -21.74
CA ILE A 43 3.46 -17.96 -21.46
C ILE A 43 2.54 -17.99 -20.24
N GLY A 44 2.91 -17.29 -19.16
CA GLY A 44 2.10 -17.18 -17.94
C GLY A 44 0.73 -16.57 -18.19
N SER A 45 0.64 -15.52 -19.02
CA SER A 45 -0.62 -14.88 -19.39
C SER A 45 -1.51 -15.80 -20.21
N PHE A 46 -0.92 -16.58 -21.12
CA PHE A 46 -1.65 -17.56 -21.93
C PHE A 46 -2.22 -18.70 -21.08
N ILE A 47 -1.40 -19.29 -20.20
CA ILE A 47 -1.84 -20.32 -19.25
C ILE A 47 -2.89 -19.74 -18.29
N GLY A 48 -2.67 -18.52 -17.79
CA GLY A 48 -3.62 -17.81 -16.93
C GLY A 48 -4.97 -17.58 -17.61
N GLY A 49 -4.98 -17.26 -18.91
CA GLY A 49 -6.20 -17.16 -19.70
C GLY A 49 -6.91 -18.51 -19.85
N LEU A 50 -6.16 -19.59 -20.08
CA LEU A 50 -6.71 -20.95 -20.24
C LEU A 50 -7.43 -21.44 -18.98
N PHE A 51 -6.89 -21.12 -17.80
CA PHE A 51 -7.48 -21.45 -16.50
C PHE A 51 -8.21 -20.27 -15.85
N GLY A 52 -8.58 -19.25 -16.63
CA GLY A 52 -9.16 -18.00 -16.13
C GLY A 52 -10.35 -18.21 -15.19
N PRO A 53 -11.35 -19.04 -15.53
CA PRO A 53 -12.49 -19.30 -14.65
C PRO A 53 -12.10 -19.95 -13.32
N GLN A 54 -11.19 -20.93 -13.34
CA GLN A 54 -10.72 -21.63 -12.14
C GLN A 54 -9.88 -20.69 -11.25
N LEU A 55 -9.01 -19.87 -11.85
CA LEU A 55 -8.22 -18.86 -11.14
C LEU A 55 -9.12 -17.80 -10.50
N LEU A 56 -10.15 -17.34 -11.21
CA LEU A 56 -11.15 -16.42 -10.67
C LEU A 56 -11.91 -17.04 -9.50
N MET A 57 -12.27 -18.32 -9.58
CA MET A 57 -12.93 -19.02 -8.49
C MET A 57 -12.02 -19.17 -7.27
N ILE A 58 -10.75 -19.55 -7.46
CA ILE A 58 -9.75 -19.61 -6.39
C ILE A 58 -9.55 -18.22 -5.76
N ALA A 59 -9.43 -17.17 -6.56
CA ALA A 59 -9.27 -15.80 -6.08
C ALA A 59 -10.49 -15.33 -5.26
N ARG A 60 -11.71 -15.65 -5.69
CA ARG A 60 -12.94 -15.37 -4.93
C ARG A 60 -12.96 -16.14 -3.61
N ASN A 61 -12.68 -17.44 -3.64
CA ASN A 61 -12.65 -18.28 -2.45
C ASN A 61 -11.58 -17.84 -1.43
N LEU A 62 -10.41 -17.41 -1.91
CA LEU A 62 -9.36 -16.81 -1.09
C LEU A 62 -9.86 -15.49 -0.48
N LYS A 63 -10.42 -14.59 -1.30
CA LYS A 63 -10.98 -13.31 -0.82
C LYS A 63 -12.05 -13.53 0.26
N ASP A 64 -12.94 -14.50 0.07
CA ASP A 64 -14.02 -14.81 1.00
C ASP A 64 -13.47 -15.42 2.30
N SER A 65 -12.49 -16.32 2.21
CA SER A 65 -11.81 -16.92 3.37
C SER A 65 -10.99 -15.89 4.17
N PHE A 66 -10.35 -14.93 3.50
CA PHE A 66 -9.67 -13.81 4.15
C PHE A 66 -10.64 -12.82 4.79
N SER A 67 -11.84 -12.66 4.22
CA SER A 67 -12.89 -11.79 4.77
C SER A 67 -13.60 -12.39 5.98
N SER A 68 -13.77 -13.72 6.02
CA SER A 68 -14.52 -14.43 7.08
C SER A 68 -13.72 -14.65 8.37
N GLN A 69 -12.38 -14.68 8.32
CA GLN A 69 -11.52 -14.77 9.51
C GLN A 69 -11.36 -13.43 10.29
N ARG A 70 -12.09 -12.37 9.94
CA ARG A 70 -11.89 -10.99 10.41
C ARG A 70 -13.05 -10.50 11.31
N SER A 71 -13.13 -10.98 12.56
CA SER A 71 -14.34 -10.73 13.38
C SER A 71 -14.41 -9.41 14.17
N ALA A 72 -13.31 -8.65 14.36
CA ALA A 72 -13.39 -7.37 15.13
C ALA A 72 -12.60 -6.18 14.56
N SER A 73 -11.27 -6.28 14.38
CA SER A 73 -10.42 -5.13 13.97
C SER A 73 -10.65 -4.69 12.51
N SER A 74 -11.06 -5.61 11.64
CA SER A 74 -11.51 -5.30 10.27
C SER A 74 -12.75 -4.42 10.23
N ARG A 75 -13.70 -4.73 11.10
CA ARG A 75 -14.99 -4.04 11.13
C ARG A 75 -14.80 -2.60 11.55
N VAL A 76 -13.98 -2.37 12.58
CA VAL A 76 -13.60 -1.02 13.02
C VAL A 76 -12.85 -0.26 11.93
N ARG A 77 -11.79 -0.84 11.33
CA ARG A 77 -11.04 -0.17 10.24
C ARG A 77 -11.91 0.13 9.02
N SER A 78 -12.78 -0.79 8.63
CA SER A 78 -13.70 -0.58 7.49
C SER A 78 -14.81 0.43 7.81
N ALA A 79 -15.33 0.45 9.05
CA ALA A 79 -16.28 1.46 9.50
C ALA A 79 -15.61 2.84 9.52
N LEU A 80 -14.37 2.94 10.00
CA LEU A 80 -13.61 4.17 10.01
C LEU A 80 -13.34 4.69 8.59
N ALA A 81 -12.99 3.80 7.65
CA ALA A 81 -12.81 4.17 6.23
C ALA A 81 -14.11 4.70 5.61
N ARG A 82 -15.24 4.00 5.80
CA ARG A 82 -16.55 4.45 5.29
C ARG A 82 -16.98 5.78 5.89
N LEU A 83 -16.80 5.96 7.19
CA LEU A 83 -17.12 7.21 7.88
C LEU A 83 -16.24 8.36 7.39
N SER A 84 -14.94 8.12 7.22
CA SER A 84 -14.00 9.15 6.72
C SER A 84 -14.37 9.59 5.31
N HIS A 85 -14.73 8.65 4.43
CA HIS A 85 -15.19 8.95 3.06
C HIS A 85 -16.48 9.79 3.06
N ARG A 86 -17.52 9.31 3.77
CA ARG A 86 -18.80 10.02 3.85
C ARG A 86 -18.63 11.43 4.41
N LYS A 87 -17.83 11.57 5.47
CA LYS A 87 -17.59 12.86 6.11
C LYS A 87 -16.80 13.83 5.24
N TRP A 88 -15.87 13.31 4.43
CA TRP A 88 -15.18 14.12 3.43
C TRP A 88 -16.16 14.65 2.36
N GLU A 89 -17.05 13.80 1.85
CA GLU A 89 -18.06 14.21 0.86
C GLU A 89 -19.04 15.26 1.40
N GLU A 90 -19.49 15.08 2.64
CA GLU A 90 -20.51 15.94 3.25
C GLU A 90 -19.95 17.28 3.73
N ASP A 91 -18.78 17.29 4.40
CA ASP A 91 -18.37 18.44 5.20
C ASP A 91 -17.27 19.31 4.54
N ALA A 92 -16.24 18.72 3.90
CA ALA A 92 -15.13 19.50 3.28
C ALA A 92 -14.39 18.75 2.15
N PRO A 93 -14.95 18.71 0.94
CA PRO A 93 -14.40 17.90 -0.15
C PRO A 93 -13.07 18.44 -0.72
N ILE A 94 -12.88 19.76 -0.72
CA ILE A 94 -11.74 20.38 -1.42
C ILE A 94 -10.49 20.42 -0.54
N TRP A 95 -10.59 21.03 0.64
CA TRP A 95 -9.46 21.33 1.52
C TRP A 95 -9.38 20.44 2.77
N GLY A 96 -10.41 19.62 3.03
CA GLY A 96 -10.48 18.73 4.19
C GLY A 96 -10.67 19.46 5.53
N HIS A 97 -10.74 18.67 6.60
CA HIS A 97 -10.76 19.18 7.97
C HIS A 97 -9.40 18.95 8.63
N ALA A 98 -8.68 20.03 8.95
CA ALA A 98 -7.39 19.92 9.62
C ALA A 98 -7.44 19.24 11.00
N ILE A 99 -8.63 19.09 11.61
CA ILE A 99 -8.80 18.61 12.99
C ILE A 99 -9.56 17.27 13.01
N LYS A 100 -8.93 16.24 13.58
CA LYS A 100 -9.59 14.96 13.92
C LYS A 100 -10.56 15.22 15.08
N VAL A 101 -11.83 15.43 14.75
CA VAL A 101 -12.87 15.77 15.74
C VAL A 101 -13.11 14.61 16.71
N GLY A 102 -12.84 14.85 18.01
CA GLY A 102 -13.40 14.15 19.18
C GLY A 102 -13.28 12.63 19.26
N LYS A 103 -13.79 12.06 20.36
CA LYS A 103 -14.00 10.60 20.49
C LYS A 103 -14.95 10.17 19.36
N GLY A 104 -14.52 9.22 18.53
CA GLY A 104 -15.35 8.72 17.43
C GLY A 104 -16.59 7.98 17.94
N PRO A 105 -17.57 7.70 17.07
CA PRO A 105 -18.75 6.94 17.49
C PRO A 105 -18.39 5.53 17.98
N ASP A 106 -19.23 4.90 18.80
CA ASP A 106 -18.94 3.59 19.39
C ASP A 106 -18.73 2.49 18.33
N VAL A 107 -19.26 2.66 17.12
CA VAL A 107 -19.04 1.76 15.97
C VAL A 107 -17.58 1.68 15.51
N VAL A 108 -16.77 2.68 15.86
CA VAL A 108 -15.31 2.69 15.66
C VAL A 108 -14.54 2.60 16.98
N ALA A 109 -15.18 2.07 18.03
CA ALA A 109 -14.61 1.90 19.36
C ALA A 109 -14.03 3.21 19.95
N GLY A 110 -14.68 4.36 19.67
CA GLY A 110 -14.22 5.66 20.16
C GLY A 110 -13.03 6.25 19.41
N MET A 111 -12.51 5.58 18.37
CA MET A 111 -11.33 6.05 17.64
C MET A 111 -11.64 7.29 16.78
N PRO A 112 -10.77 8.32 16.77
CA PRO A 112 -10.98 9.50 15.95
C PRO A 112 -11.04 9.17 14.45
N ILE A 113 -11.97 9.80 13.72
CA ILE A 113 -12.13 9.61 12.27
C ILE A 113 -10.85 10.07 11.54
N GLY A 114 -10.40 9.30 10.54
CA GLY A 114 -9.17 9.58 9.78
C GLY A 114 -7.85 9.20 10.46
N SER A 115 -7.85 8.51 11.61
CA SER A 115 -6.62 8.21 12.36
C SER A 115 -5.82 6.99 11.87
N HIS A 116 -6.46 5.96 11.34
CA HIS A 116 -5.83 4.62 11.13
C HIS A 116 -5.57 4.24 9.67
N HIS A 117 -5.97 5.05 8.68
CA HIS A 117 -5.79 4.73 7.27
C HIS A 117 -5.20 5.92 6.54
N THR A 118 -4.01 5.77 5.93
CA THR A 118 -3.30 6.90 5.32
C THR A 118 -4.12 7.54 4.19
N TRP A 119 -4.73 6.76 3.31
CA TRP A 119 -5.47 7.31 2.15
C TRP A 119 -6.80 7.98 2.51
N TYR A 120 -7.73 7.26 3.14
CA TYR A 120 -9.00 7.85 3.60
C TYR A 120 -8.80 8.91 4.70
N GLY A 121 -7.75 8.77 5.52
CA GLY A 121 -7.34 9.77 6.49
C GLY A 121 -6.90 11.05 5.78
N ALA A 122 -5.97 10.97 4.82
CA ALA A 122 -5.51 12.12 4.05
C ALA A 122 -6.63 12.79 3.26
N LEU A 123 -7.55 12.00 2.68
CA LEU A 123 -8.72 12.53 1.99
C LEU A 123 -9.63 13.33 2.94
N TYR A 124 -9.86 12.81 4.15
CA TYR A 124 -10.66 13.48 5.17
C TYR A 124 -9.97 14.72 5.77
N THR A 125 -8.67 14.63 6.07
CA THR A 125 -7.94 15.69 6.78
C THR A 125 -7.48 16.82 5.86
N HIS A 126 -7.09 16.48 4.63
CA HIS A 126 -6.47 17.42 3.68
C HIS A 126 -7.27 17.61 2.39
N GLY A 127 -8.43 16.95 2.26
CA GLY A 127 -9.31 17.07 1.11
C GLY A 127 -8.74 16.47 -0.17
N ILE A 128 -9.39 16.74 -1.29
CA ILE A 128 -8.91 16.28 -2.60
C ILE A 128 -7.58 16.91 -2.98
N VAL A 129 -7.32 18.16 -2.57
CA VAL A 129 -6.09 18.88 -2.89
C VAL A 129 -4.89 18.23 -2.20
N GLY A 130 -4.98 17.98 -0.89
CA GLY A 130 -3.90 17.30 -0.18
C GLY A 130 -3.73 15.84 -0.60
N PHE A 131 -4.84 15.15 -0.90
CA PHE A 131 -4.79 13.79 -1.45
C PHE A 131 -4.03 13.73 -2.78
N ILE A 132 -4.33 14.65 -3.71
CA ILE A 132 -3.60 14.78 -4.98
C ILE A 132 -2.14 15.16 -4.73
N GLY A 133 -1.88 16.03 -3.75
CA GLY A 133 -0.53 16.43 -3.34
C GLY A 133 0.34 15.25 -2.86
N ILE A 134 -0.26 14.18 -2.34
CA ILE A 134 0.45 12.93 -1.98
C ILE A 134 0.48 11.96 -3.17
N LEU A 135 -0.62 11.84 -3.90
CA LEU A 135 -0.75 10.87 -4.99
C LEU A 135 0.18 11.19 -6.16
N ILE A 136 0.28 12.46 -6.58
CA ILE A 136 1.12 12.85 -7.72
C ILE A 136 2.60 12.51 -7.47
N PRO A 137 3.23 12.92 -6.36
CA PRO A 137 4.63 12.55 -6.09
C PRO A 137 4.85 11.04 -6.04
N ILE A 138 3.95 10.28 -5.39
CA ILE A 138 4.08 8.82 -5.32
C ILE A 138 4.05 8.20 -6.72
N VAL A 139 3.10 8.60 -7.57
CA VAL A 139 2.96 8.08 -8.94
C VAL A 139 4.16 8.48 -9.79
N TYR A 140 4.58 9.75 -9.72
CA TYR A 140 5.73 10.25 -10.45
C TYR A 140 7.03 9.51 -10.06
N THR A 141 7.32 9.43 -8.76
CA THR A 141 8.47 8.70 -8.22
C THR A 141 8.43 7.22 -8.59
N PHE A 142 7.25 6.60 -8.57
CA PHE A 142 7.09 5.21 -8.99
C PHE A 142 7.45 5.00 -10.46
N ILE A 143 6.92 5.84 -11.36
CA ILE A 143 7.20 5.75 -12.80
C ILE A 143 8.70 5.98 -13.07
N GLU A 144 9.28 7.02 -12.49
CA GLU A 144 10.70 7.34 -12.69
C GLU A 144 11.61 6.20 -12.21
N LEU A 145 11.36 5.68 -10.99
CA LEU A 145 12.12 4.57 -10.45
C LEU A 145 11.90 3.29 -11.23
N LEU A 146 10.70 3.04 -11.76
CA LEU A 146 10.42 1.87 -12.60
C LEU A 146 11.28 1.88 -13.87
N ILE A 147 11.41 3.04 -14.52
CA ILE A 147 12.24 3.22 -15.70
C ILE A 147 13.72 3.06 -15.35
N LYS A 148 14.20 3.74 -14.29
CA LYS A 148 15.61 3.69 -13.86
C LYS A 148 16.01 2.32 -13.31
N ALA A 149 15.09 1.58 -12.68
CA ALA A 149 15.34 0.25 -12.13
C ALA A 149 15.76 -0.77 -13.18
N GLN A 150 15.44 -0.56 -14.47
CA GLN A 150 15.88 -1.44 -15.55
C GLN A 150 17.41 -1.42 -15.76
N ARG A 151 18.10 -0.37 -15.29
CA ARG A 151 19.53 -0.16 -15.52
C ARG A 151 20.33 -0.02 -14.22
N SER A 152 19.71 0.47 -13.14
CA SER A 152 20.40 0.79 -11.88
C SER A 152 19.88 -0.05 -10.71
N LYS A 153 20.79 -0.75 -10.03
CA LYS A 153 20.50 -1.49 -8.79
C LYS A 153 20.12 -0.55 -7.64
N VAL A 154 20.60 0.69 -7.64
CA VAL A 154 20.20 1.71 -6.66
C VAL A 154 18.74 2.08 -6.88
N ALA A 155 18.31 2.28 -8.14
CA ALA A 155 16.91 2.56 -8.47
C ALA A 155 16.00 1.36 -8.16
N THR A 156 16.45 0.12 -8.36
CA THR A 156 15.72 -1.09 -7.92
C THR A 156 15.51 -1.11 -6.40
N THR A 157 16.53 -0.72 -5.64
CA THR A 157 16.46 -0.64 -4.17
C THR A 157 15.50 0.46 -3.72
N ALA A 158 15.58 1.64 -4.34
CA ALA A 158 14.64 2.74 -4.12
C ALA A 158 13.18 2.34 -4.46
N LEU A 159 12.95 1.64 -5.57
CA LEU A 159 11.65 1.11 -5.95
C LEU A 159 11.11 0.13 -4.90
N THR A 160 11.97 -0.73 -4.37
CA THR A 160 11.64 -1.67 -3.29
C THR A 160 11.13 -0.92 -2.06
N ILE A 161 11.86 0.11 -1.63
CA ILE A 161 11.50 0.92 -0.46
C ILE A 161 10.17 1.65 -0.70
N LEU A 162 9.99 2.27 -1.87
CA LEU A 162 8.75 2.94 -2.23
C LEU A 162 7.55 1.99 -2.18
N LEU A 163 7.68 0.80 -2.74
CA LEU A 163 6.61 -0.21 -2.73
C LEU A 163 6.27 -0.70 -1.33
N ILE A 164 7.26 -0.86 -0.45
CA ILE A 164 7.04 -1.15 0.97
C ILE A 164 6.25 -0.02 1.61
N CYS A 165 6.65 1.25 1.41
CA CYS A 165 5.91 2.40 1.93
C CYS A 165 4.46 2.43 1.44
N ILE A 166 4.22 2.17 0.15
CA ILE A 166 2.87 2.09 -0.43
C ILE A 166 2.07 0.96 0.23
N LEU A 167 2.62 -0.25 0.37
CA LEU A 167 1.89 -1.36 1.01
C LEU A 167 1.55 -1.06 2.47
N PHE A 168 2.52 -0.54 3.25
CA PHE A 168 2.30 -0.17 4.65
C PHE A 168 1.30 0.98 4.82
N SER A 169 1.19 1.89 3.84
CA SER A 169 0.21 2.99 3.86
C SER A 169 -1.26 2.54 3.90
N PHE A 170 -1.56 1.31 3.43
CA PHE A 170 -2.89 0.73 3.51
C PHE A 170 -3.19 0.12 4.88
N GLY A 171 -2.15 -0.34 5.59
CA GLY A 171 -2.30 -1.00 6.89
C GLY A 171 -2.23 -0.05 8.06
N GLU A 172 -1.40 0.98 7.95
CA GLU A 172 -0.98 1.87 9.02
C GLU A 172 -0.99 3.34 8.58
N ASN A 173 -0.88 4.24 9.55
CA ASN A 173 -0.77 5.68 9.29
C ASN A 173 0.71 6.08 9.09
N LEU A 174 1.08 6.50 7.89
CA LEU A 174 2.44 6.92 7.58
C LEU A 174 2.86 8.20 8.30
N GLU A 175 1.97 9.17 8.54
CA GLU A 175 2.33 10.40 9.26
C GLU A 175 2.91 10.08 10.65
N GLY A 176 2.29 9.12 11.34
CA GLY A 176 2.74 8.65 12.65
C GLY A 176 4.05 7.85 12.61
N LEU A 177 4.43 7.29 11.45
CA LEU A 177 5.63 6.46 11.29
C LEU A 177 6.76 7.20 10.55
N ALA A 178 6.60 8.48 10.24
CA ALA A 178 7.57 9.28 9.46
C ALA A 178 8.98 9.22 10.06
N TYR A 179 9.10 9.24 11.39
CA TYR A 179 10.39 9.15 12.09
C TYR A 179 11.11 7.80 11.89
N LEU A 180 10.40 6.76 11.47
CA LEU A 180 10.96 5.43 11.26
C LEU A 180 11.39 5.20 9.81
N TYR A 181 10.61 5.68 8.83
CA TYR A 181 10.89 5.41 7.41
C TYR A 181 11.58 6.56 6.67
N TRP A 182 11.80 7.72 7.28
CA TRP A 182 12.53 8.83 6.64
C TRP A 182 13.91 8.45 6.08
N PRO A 183 14.72 7.54 6.68
CA PRO A 183 15.99 7.14 6.06
C PRO A 183 15.77 6.40 4.73
N GLY A 184 14.67 5.67 4.62
CA GLY A 184 14.25 5.04 3.38
C GLY A 184 13.94 6.05 2.28
N LEU A 185 13.33 7.19 2.64
CA LEU A 185 13.08 8.28 1.68
C LEU A 185 14.36 8.90 1.13
N VAL A 186 15.43 8.95 1.93
CA VAL A 186 16.74 9.40 1.45
C VAL A 186 17.28 8.46 0.36
N VAL A 187 17.13 7.15 0.54
CA VAL A 187 17.50 6.15 -0.47
C VAL A 187 16.64 6.28 -1.73
N VAL A 188 15.35 6.56 -1.57
CA VAL A 188 14.46 6.88 -2.70
C VAL A 188 15.00 8.08 -3.48
N GLY A 189 15.38 9.17 -2.79
CA GLY A 189 16.01 10.33 -3.41
C GLY A 189 17.33 10.02 -4.13
N MET A 190 18.14 9.09 -3.61
CA MET A 190 19.36 8.64 -4.29
C MET A 190 19.05 7.84 -5.56
N GLY A 191 18.00 7.02 -5.57
CA GLY A 191 17.57 6.28 -6.76
C GLY A 191 16.95 7.15 -7.85
N LEU A 192 16.50 8.35 -7.49
CA LEU A 192 16.00 9.37 -8.42
C LEU A 192 17.11 10.21 -9.07
N LYS A 193 18.36 10.12 -8.62
CA LYS A 193 19.50 10.71 -9.34
C LYS A 193 19.82 9.81 -10.53
#